data_AF-A0A1M3CRD5-F1
#
_entry.id   AF-A0A1M3CRD5-F1
#
_cell.length_a   1.000
_cell.length_b   1.000
_cell.length_c   1.000
_cell.angle_alpha   90.00
_cell.angle_beta   90.00
_cell.angle_gamma   90.00
#
_symmetry.space_group_name_H-M   'P 1'
#
loop_
_entity.id
_entity.type
_entity.pdbx_description
1 polymer ?
#
loop_
_entity_poly.entity_id
_entity_poly.type
_entity_poly.pdbx_seq_one_letter_code
_entity_poly.pdbx_strand_id
1 'polypeptide(L)' 'MNKKELEQKIAYLESINDQLSTEVTYIDQLMKMIGFAGGLDTVKATANEIIKKGYNINNLPE' A
#
# COMPACT_ATOMS: atom_id res chain seq x y z
N MET A 1 25.50 -16.53 9.48
CA MET A 1 24.48 -16.13 10.48
C MET A 1 24.23 -17.29 11.41
N ASN A 2 24.32 -17.08 12.72
CA ASN A 2 23.96 -18.07 13.72
C ASN A 2 22.45 -18.00 14.07
N LYS A 3 21.96 -18.98 14.82
CA LYS A 3 20.53 -19.07 15.19
C LYS A 3 20.02 -17.80 15.88
N LYS A 4 20.80 -17.24 16.81
CA LYS A 4 20.42 -16.02 17.55
C LYS A 4 20.32 -14.80 16.63
N GLU A 5 21.24 -14.66 15.67
CA GLU A 5 21.19 -13.59 14.68
C GLU A 5 19.98 -13.71 13.75
N LEU A 6 19.58 -14.95 13.39
CA LEU A 6 18.37 -15.19 12.62
C LEU A 6 17.11 -14.83 13.42
N GLU A 7 17.03 -15.23 14.68
CA GLU A 7 15.91 -14.88 15.58
C GLU A 7 15.78 -13.37 15.78
N GLN A 8 16.90 -12.66 15.96
CA GLN A 8 16.91 -11.19 16.04
C GLN A 8 16.45 -10.53 14.74
N LYS A 9 16.87 -11.07 13.59
CA LYS A 9 16.43 -10.56 12.29
C LYS A 9 14.94 -10.79 12.09
N ILE A 10 14.41 -11.93 12.51
CA ILE A 10 12.97 -12.23 12.44
C ILE A 10 12.19 -11.23 13.30
N ALA A 11 12.57 -11.03 14.57
CA ALA A 11 11.89 -10.09 15.45
C ALA A 11 11.90 -8.65 14.90
N TYR A 12 13.01 -8.24 14.28
CA TYR A 12 13.10 -6.95 13.60
C TYR A 12 12.13 -6.86 12.41
N LEU A 13 12.10 -7.90 11.55
CA LEU A 13 11.20 -7.94 10.40
C LEU A 13 9.72 -7.98 10.80
N GLU A 14 9.38 -8.69 11.89
CA GLU A 14 8.04 -8.71 12.47
C GLU A 14 7.62 -7.31 12.90
N SER A 15 8.48 -6.61 13.64
CA SER A 15 8.22 -5.23 14.08
C SER A 15 7.97 -4.29 12.90
N ILE A 16 8.79 -4.38 11.84
CA ILE A 16 8.60 -3.58 10.63
C ILE A 16 7.29 -3.95 9.91
N ASN A 17 6.98 -5.25 9.83
CA ASN A 17 5.77 -5.72 9.17
C ASN A 17 4.50 -5.25 9.91
N ASP A 18 4.50 -5.29 11.23
CA ASP A 18 3.38 -4.83 12.06
C ASP A 18 3.13 -3.33 11.86
N GLN A 19 4.20 -2.53 11.85
CA GLN A 19 4.11 -1.10 11.57
C GLN A 19 3.58 -0.84 10.16
N LEU A 20 4.14 -1.48 9.13
CA LEU A 20 3.69 -1.31 7.75
C LEU A 20 2.23 -1.73 7.57
N SER A 21 1.81 -2.83 8.19
CA SER A 21 0.42 -3.30 8.12
C SER A 21 -0.54 -2.31 8.75
N THR A 22 -0.14 -1.69 9.86
CA THR A 22 -0.93 -0.64 10.54
C THR A 22 -1.09 0.59 9.65
N GLU A 23 0.01 1.09 9.09
CA GLU A 23 0.00 2.27 8.21
C GLU A 23 -0.81 2.03 6.93
N VAL A 24 -0.65 0.86 6.30
CA VAL A 24 -1.42 0.49 5.09
C VAL A 24 -2.92 0.42 5.41
N THR A 25 -3.29 -0.15 6.56
CA THR A 25 -4.69 -0.21 7.00
C THR A 25 -5.26 1.18 7.25
N TYR A 26 -4.48 2.08 7.85
CA TYR A 26 -4.90 3.45 8.08
C TYR A 26 -5.12 4.20 6.75
N ILE A 27 -4.21 4.06 5.79
CA ILE A 27 -4.38 4.64 4.45
C ILE A 27 -5.64 4.08 3.76
N ASP A 28 -5.90 2.77 3.85
CA ASP A 28 -7.11 2.16 3.31
C ASP A 28 -8.39 2.79 3.88
N GLN A 29 -8.41 3.03 5.19
CA GLN A 29 -9.52 3.73 5.85
C GLN A 29 -9.66 5.17 5.35
N LEU A 30 -8.57 5.91 5.23
CA LEU A 30 -8.59 7.27 4.69
C LEU A 30 -9.14 7.30 3.26
N MET A 31 -8.74 6.35 2.41
CA MET A 31 -9.25 6.24 1.03
C MET A 31 -10.76 5.98 1.01
N LYS A 32 -11.26 5.13 1.90
CA LYS A 32 -12.71 4.91 2.08
C LYS A 32 -13.43 6.17 2.51
N MET A 33 -12.86 6.94 3.43
CA MET A 33 -13.46 8.19 3.92
C MET A 33 -13.60 9.27 2.84
N ILE A 34 -12.68 9.32 1.87
CA ILE A 34 -12.74 10.30 0.77
C ILE A 34 -13.54 9.81 -0.45
N GLY A 35 -14.21 8.66 -0.35
CA GLY A 35 -15.16 8.18 -1.37
C GLY A 35 -14.69 7.01 -2.23
N PHE A 36 -13.49 6.46 -2.02
CA PHE A 36 -13.10 5.19 -2.66
C PHE A 36 -13.69 4.02 -1.86
N ALA A 37 -14.89 3.55 -2.21
CA ALA A 37 -15.62 2.55 -1.41
C ALA A 37 -14.83 1.25 -1.12
N GLY A 38 -13.97 0.79 -2.04
CA GLY A 38 -13.07 -0.35 -1.85
C GLY A 38 -11.68 0.04 -1.30
N GLY A 39 -11.51 1.26 -0.81
CA GLY A 39 -10.27 1.79 -0.26
C GLY A 39 -9.10 1.71 -1.25
N LEU A 40 -7.97 1.19 -0.77
CA LEU A 40 -6.75 1.07 -1.56
C LEU A 40 -6.92 0.18 -2.79
N ASP A 41 -7.82 -0.80 -2.77
CA ASP A 41 -8.01 -1.69 -3.91
C ASP A 41 -8.70 -0.96 -5.08
N THR A 42 -9.67 -0.08 -4.79
CA THR A 42 -10.25 0.79 -5.81
C THR A 42 -9.20 1.76 -6.35
N VAL A 43 -8.38 2.36 -5.48
CA VAL A 43 -7.30 3.27 -5.90
C VAL A 43 -6.29 2.56 -6.81
N LYS A 44 -5.85 1.35 -6.46
CA LYS A 44 -4.95 0.54 -7.30
C LYS A 44 -5.58 0.19 -8.64
N ALA A 45 -6.86 -0.20 -8.66
CA ALA A 45 -7.57 -0.51 -9.90
C ALA A 45 -7.60 0.70 -10.83
N THR A 46 -7.98 1.87 -10.30
CA THR A 46 -7.99 3.14 -11.04
C THR A 46 -6.59 3.49 -11.56
N ALA A 47 -5.55 3.41 -10.72
CA ALA A 47 -4.17 3.67 -11.14
C ALA A 47 -3.72 2.74 -12.27
N ASN A 48 -4.02 1.44 -12.16
CA ASN A 48 -3.71 0.46 -13.20
C ASN A 48 -4.44 0.74 -14.51
N GLU A 49 -5.70 1.18 -14.45
CA GLU A 49 -6.44 1.59 -15.65
C GLU A 49 -5.83 2.82 -16.32
N ILE A 50 -5.46 3.84 -15.53
CA ILE A 50 -4.81 5.06 -16.00
C ILE A 50 -3.52 4.70 -16.74
N ILE A 51 -2.67 3.87 -16.12
CA ILE A 51 -1.41 3.40 -16.72
C ILE A 51 -1.68 2.60 -18.00
N LYS A 52 -2.62 1.65 -17.98
CA LYS A 52 -2.96 0.81 -19.15
C LYS A 52 -3.51 1.63 -20.32
N LYS A 53 -4.28 2.67 -20.05
CA LYS A 53 -4.85 3.57 -21.06
C LYS A 53 -3.82 4.57 -21.61
N GLY A 54 -2.58 4.55 -21.12
CA GLY A 54 -1.52 5.45 -21.57
C GLY A 54 -1.68 6.88 -21.04
N TYR A 55 -2.55 7.09 -20.05
CA TYR A 55 -2.65 8.36 -19.35
C TYR A 55 -1.42 8.51 -18.46
N ASN A 56 -0.50 9.38 -18.89
CA ASN A 56 0.48 9.94 -17.97
C ASN A 56 -0.19 11.04 -17.15
N ILE A 57 0.32 11.31 -15.94
CA ILE A 57 -0.09 12.42 -15.07
C ILE A 57 -0.16 13.79 -15.76
N ASN A 58 0.37 13.92 -16.97
CA ASN A 58 0.35 15.13 -17.80
C ASN A 58 -0.84 15.23 -18.77
N ASN A 59 -1.65 14.17 -18.95
CA ASN A 59 -2.73 14.09 -19.96
C ASN A 59 -4.04 13.51 -19.39
N LEU A 60 -4.36 13.76 -18.11
CA LEU A 60 -5.66 13.36 -17.56
C LEU A 60 -6.77 14.23 -18.18
N PRO A 61 -7.91 13.66 -18.64
CA PRO A 61 -9.07 14.46 -18.99
C PRO A 61 -9.64 15.12 -17.72
N GLU A 62 -9.98 16.40 -17.82
CA GLU A 62 -10.63 17.20 -16.76
C GLU A 62 -11.96 16.59 -16.29
#